data_AF-A0A1V5QCC2-F1
#
_entry.id   AF-A0A1V5QCC2-F1
#
_cell.length_a   1.000
_cell.length_b   1.000
_cell.length_c   1.000
_cell.angle_alpha   90.00
_cell.angle_beta   90.00
_cell.angle_gamma   90.00
#
_symmetry.space_group_name_H-M   'P 1'
#
loop_
_entity.id
_entity.type
_entity.pdbx_description
1 polymer ?
#
loop_
_entity_poly.entity_id
_entity_poly.type
_entity_poly.pdbx_seq_one_letter_code
_entity_poly.pdbx_strand_id
1 'polypeptide(L)'
;MLEDKKLSATWILPNNDQTDSDGSSSLEDSSIELISGETGEYGKELILNKGTEFEDKTIGYFVDAGEYEVTNIGEKMTQVNVYKNETEVVNGWEQWADGNVELIDVNETKNMTVEDGYFFNIDPPAHIKIKKIK
;
A
#
# COMPACT_ATOMS: atom_id res chain seq x y z
N MET A 1 -0.12 -27.55 36.51
CA MET A 1 0.49 -26.26 36.17
C MET A 1 1.82 -26.58 35.54
N LEU A 2 1.85 -26.56 34.21
CA LEU A 2 3.01 -26.84 33.38
C LEU A 2 3.42 -25.47 32.83
N GLU A 3 4.50 -24.90 33.33
CA GLU A 3 5.03 -23.65 32.79
C GLU A 3 5.75 -23.95 31.48
N ASP A 4 5.25 -23.33 30.40
CA ASP A 4 5.79 -23.44 29.06
C ASP A 4 7.23 -22.93 29.01
N LYS A 5 8.16 -23.83 28.70
CA LYS A 5 9.54 -23.46 28.39
C LYS A 5 9.57 -22.75 27.04
N LYS A 6 9.67 -21.43 27.08
CA LYS A 6 10.00 -20.58 25.93
C LYS A 6 11.41 -20.91 25.43
N LEU A 7 11.51 -21.69 24.35
CA LEU A 7 12.76 -21.86 23.61
C LEU A 7 12.92 -20.67 22.66
N SER A 8 13.70 -19.67 23.04
CA SER A 8 14.15 -18.62 22.12
C SER A 8 15.47 -19.06 21.47
N ALA A 9 15.52 -19.09 20.15
CA ALA A 9 16.76 -19.29 19.40
C ALA A 9 17.68 -18.08 19.58
N THR A 10 18.89 -18.31 20.11
CA THR A 10 19.96 -17.32 20.19
C THR A 10 20.71 -17.32 18.86
N TRP A 11 20.63 -16.22 18.11
CA TRP A 11 21.54 -15.94 17.00
C TRP A 11 22.67 -15.06 17.53
N ILE A 12 23.92 -15.56 17.46
CA ILE A 12 25.11 -14.78 17.79
C ILE A 12 25.50 -13.97 16.54
N LEU A 13 25.43 -12.65 16.63
CA LEU A 13 26.07 -11.74 15.65
C LEU A 13 27.56 -11.62 16.00
N PRO A 14 28.47 -11.56 15.00
CA PRO A 14 29.86 -11.26 15.29
C PRO A 14 30.00 -9.81 15.79
N ASN A 15 30.64 -9.66 16.95
CA ASN A 15 31.06 -8.38 17.52
C ASN A 15 31.98 -7.66 16.53
N ASN A 16 31.62 -6.43 16.16
CA ASN A 16 32.58 -5.44 15.71
C ASN A 16 32.51 -4.24 16.65
N ASP A 17 33.58 -4.09 17.42
CA ASP A 17 33.82 -3.03 18.39
C ASP A 17 34.22 -1.75 17.63
N GLN A 18 33.38 -0.71 17.68
CA GLN A 18 33.78 0.71 17.78
C GLN A 18 32.54 1.62 17.85
N THR A 19 32.29 2.06 19.08
CA THR A 19 31.73 3.33 19.59
C THR A 19 31.03 4.33 18.66
N ASP A 20 29.84 4.70 19.14
CA ASP A 20 29.10 5.97 19.06
C ASP A 20 28.50 6.36 17.70
N SER A 21 27.24 5.98 17.52
CA SER A 21 26.21 6.91 17.05
C SER A 21 24.85 6.43 17.55
N ASP A 22 24.18 7.31 18.26
CA ASP A 22 22.80 7.19 18.72
C ASP A 22 21.92 6.89 17.50
N GLY A 23 21.57 5.62 17.30
CA GLY A 23 20.80 5.14 16.17
C GLY A 23 19.32 5.44 16.34
N SER A 24 18.97 6.73 16.35
CA SER A 24 17.63 7.16 15.98
C SER A 24 17.40 6.65 14.56
N SER A 25 16.67 5.55 14.41
CA SER A 25 16.20 5.06 13.11
C SER A 25 15.34 6.16 12.50
N SER A 26 15.96 7.05 11.71
CA SER A 26 15.23 7.98 10.88
C SER A 26 14.37 7.15 9.94
N LEU A 27 13.07 7.37 9.97
CA LEU A 27 12.15 6.97 8.90
C LEU A 27 12.69 7.63 7.62
N GLU A 28 13.60 6.95 6.92
CA GLU A 28 14.19 7.47 5.70
C GLU A 28 13.10 7.52 4.64
N ASP A 29 12.57 8.73 4.42
CA ASP A 29 12.50 9.53 3.18
C ASP A 29 12.39 8.79 1.81
N SER A 30 12.00 7.52 1.81
CA SER A 30 11.89 6.68 0.61
C SER A 30 10.48 6.79 0.05
N SER A 31 10.39 7.40 -1.12
CA SER A 31 9.18 7.43 -1.91
C SER A 31 9.02 6.13 -2.70
N ILE A 32 7.79 5.65 -2.83
CA ILE A 32 7.41 4.48 -3.62
C ILE A 32 6.75 4.97 -4.92
N GLU A 33 7.07 4.35 -6.05
CA GLU A 33 6.36 4.59 -7.31
C GLU A 33 5.36 3.46 -7.56
N LEU A 34 4.11 3.83 -7.84
CA LEU A 34 3.02 2.96 -8.23
C LEU A 34 2.73 3.20 -9.72
N ILE A 35 2.92 2.17 -10.54
CA ILE A 35 2.70 2.22 -11.98
C ILE A 35 1.55 1.29 -12.32
N SER A 36 0.47 1.84 -12.88
CA SER A 36 -0.73 1.07 -13.23
C SER A 36 -0.39 -0.10 -14.14
N GLY A 37 -0.93 -1.29 -13.85
CA GLY A 37 -0.66 -2.50 -14.62
C GLY A 37 0.64 -3.22 -14.26
N GLU A 38 1.48 -2.63 -13.39
CA GLU A 38 2.67 -3.28 -12.83
C GLU A 38 2.44 -3.59 -11.36
N THR A 39 2.71 -4.83 -10.95
CA THR A 39 2.59 -5.22 -9.54
C THR A 39 3.75 -4.65 -8.72
N GLY A 40 4.98 -4.66 -9.24
CA GLY A 40 6.15 -4.25 -8.47
C GLY A 40 6.27 -5.02 -7.14
N GLU A 41 6.81 -4.37 -6.11
CA GLU A 41 6.96 -4.96 -4.76
C GLU A 41 5.65 -4.93 -3.95
N TYR A 42 4.82 -3.91 -4.16
CA TYR A 42 3.66 -3.62 -3.30
C TYR A 42 2.32 -4.08 -3.90
N GLY A 43 2.27 -4.32 -5.21
CA GLY A 43 1.06 -4.65 -5.95
C GLY A 43 0.72 -6.13 -5.90
N LYS A 44 -0.58 -6.41 -5.76
CA LYS A 44 -1.17 -7.75 -5.85
C LYS A 44 -2.39 -7.70 -6.75
N GLU A 45 -2.55 -8.73 -7.58
CA GLU A 45 -3.78 -8.90 -8.35
C GLU A 45 -4.95 -9.21 -7.43
N LEU A 46 -6.04 -8.46 -7.61
CA LEU A 46 -7.31 -8.63 -6.94
C LEU A 46 -8.39 -8.84 -8.00
N ILE A 47 -9.40 -9.64 -7.67
CA ILE A 47 -10.47 -10.01 -8.61
C ILE A 47 -11.81 -9.85 -7.90
N LEU A 48 -12.63 -8.94 -8.41
CA LEU A 48 -14.05 -8.87 -8.07
C LEU A 48 -14.86 -9.74 -9.04
N ASN A 49 -16.03 -10.21 -8.60
CA ASN A 49 -16.94 -11.04 -9.35
C ASN A 49 -16.28 -12.34 -9.85
N LYS A 50 -15.38 -12.90 -9.04
CA LYS A 50 -14.55 -14.06 -9.40
C LYS A 50 -15.41 -15.26 -9.80
N GLY A 51 -15.05 -15.91 -10.90
CA GLY A 51 -15.76 -17.08 -11.42
C GLY A 51 -17.04 -16.75 -12.21
N THR A 52 -17.29 -15.47 -12.51
CA THR A 52 -18.35 -15.02 -13.42
C THR A 52 -17.76 -14.62 -14.78
N GLU A 53 -18.60 -14.33 -15.77
CA GLU A 53 -18.14 -13.77 -17.06
C GLU A 53 -17.73 -12.28 -16.97
N PHE A 54 -17.95 -11.66 -15.81
CA PHE A 54 -17.71 -10.24 -15.55
C PHE A 54 -16.62 -10.04 -14.48
N GLU A 55 -15.61 -10.92 -14.45
CA GLU A 55 -14.46 -10.72 -13.55
C GLU A 55 -13.85 -9.34 -13.79
N ASP A 56 -13.72 -8.56 -12.71
CA ASP A 56 -13.02 -7.28 -12.73
C ASP A 56 -11.68 -7.47 -12.03
N LYS A 57 -10.61 -7.35 -12.81
CA LYS A 57 -9.24 -7.57 -12.34
C LYS A 57 -8.57 -6.24 -12.14
N THR A 58 -8.00 -6.06 -10.96
CA THR A 58 -7.30 -4.85 -10.61
C THR A 58 -6.02 -5.16 -9.85
N ILE A 59 -5.16 -4.15 -9.69
CA ILE A 59 -3.98 -4.25 -8.83
C ILE A 59 -4.21 -3.40 -7.59
N GLY A 60 -4.11 -4.02 -6.43
CA GLY A 60 -4.07 -3.32 -5.15
C GLY A 60 -2.63 -3.20 -4.66
N TYR A 61 -2.19 -1.99 -4.35
CA TYR A 61 -0.86 -1.68 -3.82
C TYR A 61 -0.94 -1.57 -2.29
N PHE A 62 -0.43 -2.60 -1.61
CA PHE A 62 -0.46 -2.72 -0.16
C PHE A 62 0.79 -2.10 0.45
N VAL A 63 0.62 -0.99 1.15
CA VAL A 63 1.67 -0.31 1.91
C VAL A 63 1.31 -0.29 3.39
N ASP A 64 2.26 0.04 4.26
CA ASP A 64 1.99 0.20 5.68
C ASP A 64 0.93 1.28 5.94
N ALA A 65 0.09 1.11 6.97
CA ALA A 65 -0.86 2.14 7.35
C ALA A 65 -0.16 3.46 7.74
N GLY A 66 -0.75 4.59 7.37
CA GLY A 66 -0.23 5.92 7.67
C GLY A 66 -0.77 7.00 6.73
N GLU A 67 -0.26 8.22 6.89
CA GLU A 67 -0.57 9.33 5.99
C GLU A 67 0.51 9.42 4.90
N TYR A 68 0.09 9.65 3.66
CA TYR A 68 0.96 9.71 2.48
C TYR A 68 0.74 11.01 1.70
N GLU A 69 1.83 11.63 1.27
CA GLU A 69 1.82 12.55 0.13
C GLU A 69 1.74 11.72 -1.15
N VAL A 70 0.76 12.00 -2.00
CA VAL A 70 0.45 11.29 -3.23
C VAL A 70 0.56 12.28 -4.39
N THR A 71 1.61 12.13 -5.20
CA THR A 71 1.90 12.99 -6.34
C THR A 71 1.61 12.24 -7.65
N ASN A 72 0.83 12.84 -8.54
CA ASN A 72 0.68 12.33 -9.90
C ASN A 72 1.87 12.77 -10.76
N ILE A 73 2.74 11.82 -11.09
CA ILE A 73 3.92 12.03 -11.94
C ILE A 73 3.72 11.51 -13.37
N GLY A 74 2.49 11.08 -13.70
CA GLY A 74 2.10 10.65 -15.04
C GLY A 74 1.72 11.80 -15.97
N GLU A 75 1.20 11.45 -17.15
CA GLU A 75 0.91 12.41 -18.21
C GLU A 75 -0.55 12.93 -18.19
N LYS A 76 -1.42 12.32 -17.38
CA LYS A 76 -2.85 12.64 -17.33
C LYS A 76 -3.37 12.70 -15.91
N MET A 77 -4.35 13.57 -15.69
CA MET A 77 -5.19 13.55 -14.49
C MET A 77 -5.72 12.13 -14.25
N THR A 78 -5.62 11.69 -13.01
CA THR A 78 -5.81 10.29 -12.62
C THR A 78 -6.64 10.19 -11.34
N GLN A 79 -7.52 9.21 -11.29
CA GLN A 79 -8.20 8.82 -10.05
C GLN A 79 -7.29 7.90 -9.24
N VAL A 80 -7.08 8.25 -7.96
CA VAL A 80 -6.40 7.42 -6.98
C VAL A 80 -7.39 7.05 -5.89
N ASN A 81 -7.55 5.75 -5.67
CA ASN A 81 -8.42 5.22 -4.65
C ASN A 81 -7.60 4.63 -3.50
N VAL A 82 -8.16 4.67 -2.29
CA VAL A 82 -7.72 3.84 -1.17
C VAL A 82 -8.91 3.04 -0.70
N TYR A 83 -8.88 1.72 -0.90
CA TYR A 83 -9.98 0.82 -0.59
C TYR A 83 -9.63 -0.10 0.56
N LYS A 84 -10.63 -0.45 1.37
CA LYS A 84 -10.51 -1.56 2.30
C LYS A 84 -10.41 -2.85 1.51
N ASN A 85 -9.51 -3.76 1.89
CA ASN A 85 -9.42 -5.10 1.30
C ASN A 85 -10.53 -6.03 1.81
N GLU A 86 -11.77 -5.58 1.66
CA GLU A 86 -12.99 -6.29 1.95
C GLU A 86 -14.00 -5.94 0.84
N THR A 87 -14.79 -6.92 0.43
CA THR A 87 -15.82 -6.74 -0.60
C THR A 87 -17.21 -6.86 0.00
N GLU A 88 -18.15 -6.21 -0.65
CA GLU A 88 -19.58 -6.38 -0.40
C GLU A 88 -20.32 -6.62 -1.70
N VAL A 89 -21.53 -7.17 -1.62
CA VAL A 89 -22.39 -7.40 -2.79
C VAL A 89 -23.51 -6.36 -2.80
N VAL A 90 -23.52 -5.52 -3.83
CA VAL A 90 -24.55 -4.50 -4.05
C VAL A 90 -25.21 -4.72 -5.40
N ASN A 91 -26.54 -4.84 -5.41
CA ASN A 91 -27.31 -5.10 -6.63
C ASN A 91 -26.84 -6.33 -7.44
N GLY A 92 -26.28 -7.34 -6.75
CA GLY A 92 -25.78 -8.57 -7.36
C GLY A 92 -24.34 -8.51 -7.88
N TRP A 93 -23.62 -7.42 -7.64
CA TRP A 93 -22.23 -7.22 -8.05
C TRP A 93 -21.32 -7.02 -6.84
N GLU A 94 -20.15 -7.63 -6.86
CA GLU A 94 -19.10 -7.37 -5.88
C GLU A 94 -18.48 -5.99 -6.12
N GLN A 95 -18.31 -5.23 -5.04
CA GLN A 95 -17.58 -3.97 -5.00
C GLN A 95 -16.74 -3.90 -3.72
N TRP A 96 -15.80 -2.96 -3.66
CA TRP A 96 -15.05 -2.67 -2.42
C TRP A 96 -15.99 -2.08 -1.37
N ALA A 97 -15.92 -2.61 -0.14
CA ALA A 97 -16.88 -2.29 0.93
C ALA A 97 -16.72 -0.87 1.49
N ASP A 98 -15.53 -0.31 1.41
CA ASP A 98 -15.23 1.04 1.87
C ASP A 98 -14.01 1.60 1.14
N GLY A 99 -13.94 2.93 1.07
CA GLY A 99 -12.77 3.63 0.59
C GLY A 99 -12.99 5.10 0.31
N ASN A 100 -11.88 5.74 -0.05
CA ASN A 100 -11.81 7.15 -0.41
C ASN A 100 -11.18 7.30 -1.80
N VAL A 101 -11.64 8.30 -2.53
CA VAL A 101 -11.23 8.57 -3.90
C VAL A 101 -10.79 10.01 -4.04
N GLU A 102 -9.66 10.22 -4.72
CA GLU A 102 -9.17 11.52 -5.09
C GLU A 102 -8.86 11.57 -6.57
N LEU A 103 -9.27 12.66 -7.22
CA LEU A 103 -8.84 12.98 -8.58
C LEU A 103 -7.63 13.92 -8.48
N ILE A 104 -6.50 13.53 -9.05
CA ILE A 104 -5.22 14.24 -8.91
C ILE A 104 -4.73 14.71 -10.28
N ASP A 105 -4.60 16.02 -10.46
CA ASP A 105 -4.05 16.63 -11.67
C ASP A 105 -2.57 16.30 -11.86
N VAL A 106 -2.06 16.45 -13.09
CA VAL A 106 -0.64 16.21 -13.41
C VAL A 106 0.25 17.14 -12.57
N ASN A 107 1.21 16.57 -11.85
CA ASN A 107 2.11 17.22 -10.89
C ASN A 107 1.43 17.76 -9.62
N GLU A 108 0.12 17.54 -9.43
CA GLU A 108 -0.54 17.83 -8.16
C GLU A 108 -0.11 16.82 -7.10
N THR A 109 0.00 17.27 -5.85
CA THR A 109 0.21 16.43 -4.67
C THR A 109 -0.97 16.60 -3.72
N LYS A 110 -1.53 15.48 -3.26
CA LYS A 110 -2.58 15.45 -2.23
C LYS A 110 -2.17 14.53 -1.09
N ASN A 111 -2.75 14.75 0.09
CA ASN A 111 -2.54 13.86 1.23
C ASN A 111 -3.67 12.82 1.26
N MET A 112 -3.30 11.56 1.38
CA MET A 112 -4.24 10.45 1.54
C MET A 112 -3.84 9.60 2.74
N THR A 113 -4.83 9.06 3.45
CA THR A 113 -4.61 8.15 4.59
C THR A 113 -4.85 6.73 4.13
N VAL A 114 -3.95 5.82 4.51
CA VAL A 114 -4.12 4.37 4.37
C VAL A 114 -4.28 3.80 5.77
N GLU A 115 -5.43 3.19 6.04
CA GLU A 115 -5.66 2.47 7.29
C GLU A 115 -5.18 1.02 7.20
N ASP A 116 -5.06 0.34 8.35
CA ASP A 116 -4.70 -1.08 8.38
C ASP A 116 -5.69 -1.91 7.55
N GLY A 117 -5.16 -2.69 6.61
CA GLY A 117 -5.97 -3.52 5.72
C GLY A 117 -6.54 -2.78 4.49
N TYR A 118 -6.17 -1.52 4.28
CA TYR A 118 -6.49 -0.77 3.06
C TYR A 118 -5.33 -0.85 2.06
N PHE A 119 -5.61 -0.50 0.80
CA PHE A 119 -4.64 -0.50 -0.29
C PHE A 119 -4.90 0.63 -1.28
N PHE A 120 -3.85 1.14 -1.92
CA PHE A 120 -3.99 2.05 -3.04
C PHE A 120 -4.45 1.31 -4.29
N ASN A 121 -5.31 1.92 -5.08
CA ASN A 121 -5.71 1.43 -6.38
C ASN A 121 -5.71 2.58 -7.39
N ILE A 122 -5.08 2.34 -8.55
CA ILE A 122 -4.89 3.34 -9.60
C ILE A 122 -5.24 2.72 -10.96
N ASP A 123 -5.96 3.49 -11.77
CA ASP A 123 -6.40 3.03 -13.08
C ASP A 123 -5.41 3.42 -14.18
N PRO A 124 -5.18 2.57 -15.21
CA PRO A 124 -4.31 2.91 -16.31
C PRO A 124 -4.73 4.20 -17.05
N PRO A 125 -3.78 5.08 -17.45
CA PRO A 125 -2.31 4.90 -17.42
C PRO A 125 -1.62 5.62 -16.24
N ALA A 126 -2.12 5.45 -15.01
CA ALA A 126 -1.59 6.14 -13.84
C ALA A 126 -0.12 5.84 -13.52
N HIS A 127 0.62 6.89 -13.15
CA HIS A 127 1.95 6.80 -12.55
C HIS A 127 2.01 7.74 -11.35
N ILE A 128 2.03 7.16 -10.17
CA ILE A 128 1.88 7.87 -8.90
C ILE A 128 3.14 7.66 -8.07
N LYS A 129 3.61 8.74 -7.44
CA LYS A 129 4.65 8.69 -6.42
C LYS A 129 3.99 8.91 -5.06
N ILE A 130 4.23 8.00 -4.12
CA ILE A 130 3.77 8.14 -2.75
C ILE A 130 4.94 8.29 -1.79
N LYS A 131 4.77 9.09 -0.74
CA LYS A 131 5.74 9.28 0.32
C LYS A 131 5.03 9.30 1.66
N LYS A 132 5.42 8.40 2.57
CA LYS A 132 4.84 8.37 3.92
C LYS A 132 5.28 9.62 4.70
N ILE A 133 4.34 10.29 5.35
CA ILE A 133 4.58 11.49 6.15
C ILE A 133 4.21 11.30 7.63
N LYS A 134 3.37 10.31 7.97
CA LYS A 134 3.08 9.88 9.34
C LYS A 134 2.82 8.38 9.41
#